data_AF-E6TBY4-F1
#
_entry.id   AF-E6TBY4-F1
#
_cell.length_a   1.000
_cell.length_b   1.000
_cell.length_c   1.000
_cell.angle_alpha   90.00
_cell.angle_beta   90.00
_cell.angle_gamma   90.00
#
_symmetry.space_group_name_H-M   'P 1'
#
loop_
_entity.id
_entity.type
_entity.pdbx_description
1 polymer ?
#
loop_
_entity_poly.entity_id
_entity_poly.type
_entity_poly.pdbx_seq_one_letter_code
_entity_poly.pdbx_strand_id
1 'polypeptide(L)' 'MAYLLLVLVLAGLVYVGWRVIRMNANRPRTRTIGPDDDPEFLRRINPRDDQPRS' A
#
# COMPACT_ATOMS: atom_id res chain seq x y z
N MET A 1 -41.91 8.55 8.52
CA MET A 1 -41.24 7.24 8.68
C MET A 1 -40.40 6.85 7.47
N ALA A 2 -40.95 6.79 6.25
CA ALA A 2 -40.19 6.45 5.03
C ALA A 2 -38.94 7.31 4.80
N TYR A 3 -39.00 8.61 5.11
CA TYR A 3 -37.84 9.50 5.00
C TYR A 3 -36.68 9.14 5.93
N LEU A 4 -36.96 8.60 7.12
CA LEU A 4 -35.90 8.15 8.04
C LEU A 4 -35.19 6.92 7.46
N LEU A 5 -35.95 5.98 6.90
CA LEU A 5 -35.40 4.84 6.17
C LEU A 5 -34.54 5.30 4.97
N LEU A 6 -35.02 6.28 4.20
CA LEU A 6 -34.26 6.85 3.09
C LEU A 6 -32.93 7.44 3.55
N VAL A 7 -32.94 8.22 4.63
CA VAL A 7 -31.72 8.81 5.21
C VAL A 7 -30.74 7.73 5.69
N LEU A 8 -31.23 6.67 6.35
CA LEU A 8 -30.38 5.56 6.79
C LEU A 8 -29.75 4.81 5.62
N VAL A 9 -30.52 4.56 4.55
CA VAL A 9 -29.99 3.95 3.32
C VAL A 9 -28.93 4.85 2.69
N LEU A 10 -29.21 6.16 2.58
CA LEU A 10 -28.25 7.12 1.99
C LEU A 10 -26.95 7.17 2.79
N ALA A 11 -27.05 7.25 4.12
CA ALA A 11 -25.89 7.25 5.02
C ALA A 11 -25.09 5.94 4.92
N GLY A 12 -25.78 4.80 4.82
CA GLY A 12 -25.14 3.50 4.60
C GLY A 12 -24.36 3.44 3.29
N LEU A 13 -24.94 3.93 2.19
CA LEU A 13 -24.27 3.97 0.90
C LEU A 13 -23.03 4.88 0.91
N VAL A 14 -23.14 6.07 1.51
CA VAL A 14 -22.01 7.00 1.67
C VAL A 14 -20.90 6.35 2.50
N TYR A 15 -21.26 5.71 3.61
CA TYR A 15 -20.30 5.03 4.47
C TYR A 15 -19.57 3.89 3.75
N VAL A 16 -20.31 3.03 3.03
CA VAL A 16 -19.72 1.92 2.26
C VAL A 16 -18.79 2.45 1.17
N GLY A 17 -19.21 3.46 0.41
CA GLY A 17 -18.39 4.09 -0.62
C GLY A 17 -17.08 4.67 -0.04
N TRP A 18 -17.19 5.43 1.04
CA TRP A 18 -16.02 5.98 1.74
C TRP A 18 -15.11 4.88 2.29
N ARG A 19 -15.68 3.81 2.87
CA ARG A 19 -14.93 2.69 3.45
C ARG A 19 -14.12 1.96 2.39
N VAL A 20 -14.72 1.69 1.21
CA VAL A 20 -14.05 1.02 0.09
C VAL A 20 -12.88 1.86 -0.44
N ILE A 21 -13.08 3.17 -0.65
CA ILE A 21 -12.00 4.07 -1.08
C ILE A 21 -10.85 4.05 -0.07
N ARG A 22 -11.16 4.11 1.23
CA ARG A 22 -10.14 4.10 2.29
C ARG A 22 -9.39 2.75 2.38
N MET A 23 -10.04 1.63 2.05
CA MET A 23 -9.36 0.32 1.99
C MET A 23 -8.33 0.27 0.87
N ASN A 24 -8.63 0.84 -0.30
CA ASN A 24 -7.70 0.89 -1.41
C ASN A 24 -6.52 1.85 -1.16
N ALA A 25 -6.77 2.99 -0.49
CA ALA A 25 -5.71 3.94 -0.15
C ALA A 25 -4.64 3.35 0.80
N ASN A 26 -5.05 2.45 1.70
CA ASN A 26 -4.15 1.77 2.63
C ASN A 26 -3.50 0.50 2.06
N ARG A 27 -3.75 0.16 0.79
CA ARG A 27 -3.11 -1.01 0.19
C ARG A 27 -1.61 -0.70 0.02
N PRO A 28 -0.71 -1.54 0.58
CA PRO A 28 0.72 -1.40 0.32
C PRO A 28 0.92 -1.42 -1.18
N ARG A 29 1.49 -0.35 -1.74
CA ARG A 29 1.86 -0.32 -3.15
C ARG A 29 2.82 -1.46 -3.37
N THR A 30 2.56 -2.34 -4.34
CA THR A 30 3.56 -3.31 -4.81
C THR A 30 4.75 -2.48 -5.29
N ARG A 31 5.74 -2.30 -4.42
CA ARG A 31 6.98 -1.65 -4.80
C ARG A 31 7.67 -2.68 -5.68
N THR A 32 7.78 -2.37 -6.96
CA THR A 32 8.82 -2.99 -7.79
C THR A 32 10.11 -2.69 -7.07
N ILE A 33 10.71 -3.71 -6.45
CA ILE A 33 12.04 -3.60 -5.88
C ILE A 33 12.94 -3.21 -7.06
N GLY A 34 13.44 -1.97 -7.05
CA GLY A 34 14.37 -1.53 -8.07
C GLY A 34 15.69 -2.27 -7.93
N PRO A 35 16.56 -2.28 -8.95
CA PRO A 35 17.90 -2.86 -8.84
C PRO A 35 18.65 -2.36 -7.58
N ASP A 36 18.49 -1.08 -7.23
CA ASP A 36 19.12 -0.46 -6.05
C ASP A 36 18.53 -0.93 -4.70
N ASP A 37 17.33 -1.51 -4.68
CA ASP A 37 16.69 -2.10 -3.50
C ASP A 37 16.83 -3.65 -3.48
N ASP A 38 17.40 -4.27 -4.53
CA ASP A 38 17.60 -5.72 -4.63
C ASP A 38 18.97 -6.11 -4.03
N PRO A 39 18.99 -6.84 -2.89
CA PRO A 39 20.24 -7.24 -2.25
C PRO A 39 21.11 -8.12 -3.16
N GLU A 40 20.52 -8.83 -4.10
CA GLU A 40 21.24 -9.67 -5.05
C GLU A 40 21.94 -8.81 -6.11
N PHE A 41 21.27 -7.80 -6.65
CA PHE A 41 21.86 -6.86 -7.61
C PHE A 41 23.01 -6.05 -7.00
N LEU A 42 22.83 -5.52 -5.78
CA LEU A 42 23.88 -4.77 -5.07
C LEU A 42 25.15 -5.60 -4.86
N ARG A 43 25.01 -6.90 -4.55
CA ARG A 43 26.14 -7.84 -4.44
C ARG A 43 26.91 -8.03 -5.75
N ARG A 44 26.25 -7.90 -6.90
CA ARG A 44 26.89 -8.02 -8.21
C ARG A 44 27.72 -6.79 -8.57
N ILE A 45 27.23 -5.58 -8.23
CA ILE A 45 27.92 -4.33 -8.57
C ILE A 45 28.97 -3.91 -7.54
N ASN A 46 28.87 -4.39 -6.29
CA ASN A 46 29.84 -4.09 -5.25
C ASN A 46 30.32 -5.35 -4.50
N PRO A 47 31.21 -6.16 -5.12
CA PRO A 47 31.66 -7.42 -4.53
C PRO A 47 32.60 -7.27 -3.33
N ARG A 48 33.02 -6.04 -2.97
CA ARG A 48 34.16 -5.78 -2.08
C ARG A 48 33.82 -5.10 -0.75
N ASP A 49 32.60 -4.58 -0.59
CA ASP A 49 32.22 -3.88 0.65
C ASP A 49 31.71 -4.82 1.77
N ASP A 50 31.52 -6.11 1.48
CA ASP A 50 31.19 -7.15 2.46
C ASP A 50 32.41 -7.69 3.24
N GLN A 51 33.61 -7.14 3.02
CA GLN A 51 34.82 -7.51 3.76
C GLN A 51 35.24 -6.40 4.74
N PRO A 52 35.30 -6.68 6.07
CA PRO A 52 35.85 -5.73 7.01
C PRO A 52 37.32 -5.45 6.64
N ARG A 53 37.64 -4.18 6.40
CA ARG A 53 39.03 -3.75 6.21
C ARG A 53 39.73 -3.84 7.57
N SER A 54 40.56 -4.87 7.73
CA SER A 54 41.51 -5.04 8.84
C SER A 54 42.74 -4.16 8.67
#